data_AF-A0A8T3E767-F1
#
_entry.id   AF-A0A8T3E767-F1
#
_cell.length_a   1.000
_cell.length_b   1.000
_cell.length_c   1.000
_cell.angle_alpha   90.00
_cell.angle_beta   90.00
_cell.angle_gamma   90.00
#
_symmetry.space_group_name_H-M   'P 1'
#
loop_
_entity.id
_entity.type
_entity.pdbx_description
1 polymer ?
#
loop_
_entity_poly.entity_id
_entity_poly.type
_entity_poly.pdbx_seq_one_letter_code
_entity_poly.pdbx_strand_id
1 'polypeptide(L)'
;MKCGIFQYTFLYEGIFLFQEGFIRVDHDYVLQSAQLAKAGGCSHFNLQSSKGADKTSGFLYLRVKGEVEAEIEELGFERYSIFRPAVLMVDRQESRPTEWLARKILAPLSVVFPTAMSIPITSVARAMVINTLIKSDKNVEILENKAIYDLGKVAEK
;
A
#
# COMPACT_ATOMS: atom_id res chain seq x y z
N MET A 1 3.55 7.87 -22.78
CA MET A 1 3.39 7.84 -21.31
C MET A 1 2.79 6.49 -20.92
N LYS A 2 3.55 5.60 -20.31
CA LYS A 2 3.05 4.32 -19.77
C LYS A 2 3.32 4.34 -18.26
N CYS A 3 2.32 4.70 -17.46
CA CYS A 3 2.36 4.55 -16.01
C CYS A 3 1.69 3.20 -15.69
N GLY A 4 2.46 2.24 -15.18
CA GLY A 4 1.98 0.90 -14.85
C GLY A 4 1.60 0.82 -13.38
N ILE A 5 0.38 0.35 -13.09
CA ILE A 5 -0.08 -0.01 -11.75
C ILE A 5 0.20 -1.52 -11.60
N PHE A 6 1.14 -1.91 -10.75
CA PHE A 6 1.44 -3.32 -10.44
C PHE A 6 0.89 -3.66 -9.05
N GLN A 7 -0.04 -4.62 -8.98
CA GLN A 7 -0.50 -5.18 -7.71
C GLN A 7 -0.76 -6.68 -7.86
N TYR A 8 -0.06 -7.49 -7.07
CA TYR A 8 -0.41 -8.88 -6.77
C TYR A 8 -0.32 -9.06 -5.25
N THR A 9 -1.46 -9.21 -4.58
CA THR A 9 -1.55 -9.55 -3.16
C THR A 9 -1.80 -11.05 -3.03
N PHE A 10 -0.81 -11.83 -2.59
CA PHE A 10 -0.95 -13.24 -2.25
C PHE A 10 -1.05 -13.40 -0.73
N LEU A 11 -2.16 -13.97 -0.24
CA LEU A 11 -2.34 -14.33 1.18
C LEU A 11 -2.26 -15.86 1.35
N TYR A 12 -1.23 -16.26 2.11
CA TYR A 12 -1.09 -17.45 2.99
C TYR A 12 -1.31 -18.87 2.45
N GLU A 13 -0.21 -19.56 2.14
CA GLU A 13 0.10 -20.92 2.64
C GLU A 13 1.60 -21.04 2.99
N GLY A 14 1.96 -21.59 4.17
CA GLY A 14 3.33 -22.05 4.46
C GLY A 14 4.17 -21.26 5.49
N ILE A 15 3.80 -21.31 6.77
CA ILE A 15 4.27 -20.45 7.89
C ILE A 15 5.79 -20.45 8.21
N PHE A 16 6.63 -21.30 7.63
CA PHE A 16 8.11 -21.20 7.79
C PHE A 16 8.87 -20.87 6.48
N LEU A 17 8.16 -20.91 5.34
CA LEU A 17 8.61 -20.42 4.02
C LEU A 17 8.04 -19.01 3.71
N PHE A 18 7.13 -18.52 4.55
CA PHE A 18 6.34 -17.31 4.32
C PHE A 18 7.15 -16.02 4.46
N GLN A 19 8.18 -15.96 5.31
CA GLN A 19 8.93 -14.71 5.52
C GLN A 19 9.79 -14.35 4.31
N GLU A 20 10.59 -15.29 3.81
CA GLU A 20 11.39 -15.12 2.58
C GLU A 20 10.49 -14.83 1.39
N GLY A 21 9.40 -15.60 1.22
CA GLY A 21 8.43 -15.37 0.14
C GLY A 21 7.73 -14.02 0.24
N PHE A 22 7.37 -13.59 1.45
CA PHE A 22 6.76 -12.29 1.71
C PHE A 22 7.73 -11.15 1.42
N ILE A 23 8.97 -11.21 1.92
CA ILE A 23 10.01 -10.21 1.61
C ILE A 23 10.24 -10.17 0.11
N ARG A 24 10.41 -11.31 -0.54
CA ARG A 24 10.64 -11.37 -1.99
C ARG A 24 9.53 -10.68 -2.80
N VAL A 25 8.28 -10.81 -2.38
CA VAL A 25 7.14 -10.19 -3.09
C VAL A 25 6.94 -8.74 -2.71
N ASP A 26 6.88 -8.41 -1.42
CA ASP A 26 6.55 -7.08 -0.92
C ASP A 26 7.74 -6.12 -0.84
N HIS A 27 8.96 -6.64 -0.94
CA HIS A 27 10.22 -5.89 -1.00
C HIS A 27 10.89 -6.03 -2.37
N ASP A 28 11.43 -7.21 -2.68
CA ASP A 28 12.40 -7.36 -3.78
C ASP A 28 11.76 -7.11 -5.15
N TYR A 29 10.58 -7.68 -5.39
CA TYR A 29 9.85 -7.48 -6.64
C TYR A 29 9.37 -6.03 -6.81
N VAL A 30 8.99 -5.38 -5.71
CA VAL A 30 8.56 -3.98 -5.73
C VAL A 30 9.74 -3.07 -6.05
N LEU A 31 10.88 -3.26 -5.37
CA LEU A 31 12.10 -2.52 -5.61
C LEU A 31 12.62 -2.73 -7.05
N GLN A 32 12.70 -3.98 -7.51
CA GLN A 32 13.12 -4.28 -8.88
C GLN A 32 12.17 -3.65 -9.91
N SER A 33 10.87 -3.66 -9.65
CA SER A 33 9.90 -2.99 -10.52
C SER A 33 10.12 -1.47 -10.56
N ALA A 34 10.44 -0.85 -9.42
CA ALA A 34 10.77 0.57 -9.35
C ALA A 34 12.07 0.87 -10.11
N GLN A 35 13.12 0.07 -9.95
CA GLN A 35 14.38 0.22 -10.68
C GLN A 35 14.18 0.12 -12.19
N LEU A 36 13.42 -0.87 -12.66
CA LEU A 36 13.08 -1.03 -14.07
C LEU A 36 12.23 0.14 -14.59
N ALA A 37 11.27 0.62 -13.80
CA ALA A 37 10.48 1.78 -14.16
C ALA A 37 11.35 3.05 -14.30
N LYS A 38 12.28 3.28 -13.36
CA LYS A 38 13.22 4.40 -13.40
C LYS A 38 14.13 4.31 -14.63
N ALA A 39 14.71 3.14 -14.88
CA ALA A 39 15.53 2.89 -16.07
C ALA A 39 14.74 3.08 -17.38
N GLY A 40 13.44 2.78 -17.36
CA GLY A 40 12.50 3.02 -18.46
C GLY A 40 12.07 4.49 -18.64
N GLY A 41 12.61 5.43 -17.86
CA GLY A 41 12.27 6.85 -17.95
C GLY A 41 10.96 7.22 -17.26
N CYS A 42 10.47 6.42 -16.32
CA CYS A 42 9.33 6.79 -15.49
C CYS A 42 9.70 8.00 -14.60
N SER A 43 8.95 9.09 -14.75
CA SER A 43 9.13 10.30 -13.94
C SER A 43 8.38 10.24 -12.61
N HIS A 44 7.20 9.61 -12.59
CA HIS A 44 6.32 9.54 -11.42
C HIS A 44 6.02 8.10 -11.00
N PHE A 45 6.56 7.68 -9.85
CA PHE A 45 6.30 6.37 -9.27
C PHE A 45 5.29 6.47 -8.11
N ASN A 46 4.30 5.57 -8.08
CA ASN A 46 3.27 5.51 -7.03
C ASN A 46 3.39 4.17 -6.31
N LEU A 47 3.71 4.18 -5.02
CA LEU A 47 3.80 2.99 -4.18
C LEU A 47 2.59 2.88 -3.27
N GLN A 48 1.91 1.73 -3.33
CA GLN A 48 0.91 1.36 -2.33
C GLN A 48 1.60 0.65 -1.16
N SER A 49 1.63 1.33 -0.02
CA SER A 49 2.20 0.86 1.23
C SER A 49 1.08 0.66 2.28
N SER A 50 1.37 0.86 3.56
CA SER A 50 0.45 0.64 4.66
C SER A 50 0.58 1.71 5.71
N LYS A 51 -0.54 2.02 6.37
CA LYS A 51 -0.52 2.78 7.62
C LYS A 51 0.45 2.14 8.62
N GLY A 52 1.34 2.95 9.17
CA GLY A 52 2.34 2.52 10.15
C GLY A 52 3.59 1.86 9.56
N ALA A 53 3.79 1.91 8.24
CA ALA A 53 5.04 1.45 7.64
C ALA A 53 6.24 2.18 8.26
N ASP A 54 7.20 1.41 8.76
CA ASP A 54 8.35 1.89 9.50
C ASP A 54 9.45 0.83 9.48
N LYS A 55 10.59 1.15 8.85
CA LYS A 55 11.76 0.27 8.73
C LYS A 55 12.38 -0.13 10.07
N THR A 56 12.05 0.57 11.16
CA THR A 56 12.52 0.25 12.52
C THR A 56 11.53 -0.61 13.31
N SER A 57 10.38 -0.95 12.72
CA SER A 57 9.34 -1.73 13.38
C SER A 57 9.81 -3.15 13.72
N GLY A 58 9.39 -3.64 14.90
CA GLY A 58 9.54 -5.04 15.28
C GLY A 58 8.59 -5.99 14.53
N PHE A 59 7.56 -5.45 13.84
CA PHE A 59 6.62 -6.25 13.06
C PHE A 59 7.04 -6.34 11.60
N LEU A 60 7.32 -7.57 11.14
CA LEU A 60 7.88 -7.86 9.82
C LEU A 60 7.20 -7.12 8.66
N TYR A 61 5.86 -7.12 8.62
CA TYR A 61 5.11 -6.47 7.54
C TYR A 61 5.32 -4.96 7.49
N LEU A 62 5.25 -4.27 8.63
CA LEU A 62 5.46 -2.82 8.69
C LEU A 62 6.92 -2.44 8.43
N ARG A 63 7.85 -3.30 8.88
CA ARG A 63 9.27 -3.18 8.59
C ARG A 63 9.54 -3.26 7.09
N VAL A 64 9.11 -4.34 6.43
CA VAL A 64 9.30 -4.54 4.99
C VAL A 64 8.69 -3.41 4.16
N LYS A 65 7.47 -2.96 4.52
CA LYS A 65 6.84 -1.81 3.85
C LYS A 65 7.64 -0.52 4.05
N GLY A 66 8.22 -0.30 5.23
CA GLY A 66 9.05 0.88 5.50
C GLY A 66 10.45 0.80 4.86
N GLU A 67 11.02 -0.40 4.76
CA GLU A 67 12.31 -0.65 4.08
C GLU A 67 12.18 -0.32 2.59
N VAL A 68 11.21 -0.92 1.90
CA VAL A 68 11.01 -0.69 0.46
C VAL A 68 10.60 0.75 0.15
N GLU A 69 9.88 1.43 1.05
CA GLU A 69 9.58 2.85 0.92
C GLU A 69 10.85 3.69 0.84
N ALA A 70 11.80 3.45 1.74
CA ALA A 70 13.06 4.18 1.83
C ALA A 70 13.99 3.86 0.65
N GLU A 71 14.11 2.59 0.26
CA GLU A 71 14.97 2.19 -0.86
C GLU A 71 14.47 2.73 -2.21
N ILE A 72 13.15 2.82 -2.40
CA ILE A 72 12.57 3.43 -3.61
C ILE A 72 12.75 4.95 -3.61
N GLU A 73 12.73 5.61 -2.46
CA GLU A 73 13.02 7.04 -2.34
C GLU A 73 14.42 7.36 -2.87
N GLU A 74 15.41 6.52 -2.57
CA GLU A 74 16.80 6.66 -3.00
C GLU A 74 16.98 6.55 -4.53
N LEU A 75 16.02 5.95 -5.25
CA LEU A 75 16.05 5.89 -6.73
C LEU A 75 15.83 7.26 -7.38
N GLY A 76 15.40 8.28 -6.61
CA GLY A 76 15.34 9.66 -7.06
C GLY A 76 14.40 9.89 -8.24
N PHE A 77 13.18 9.35 -8.18
CA PHE A 77 12.12 9.72 -9.13
C PHE A 77 11.87 11.23 -9.11
N GLU A 78 11.46 11.80 -10.25
CA GLU A 78 11.07 13.22 -10.28
C GLU A 78 9.89 13.46 -9.32
N ARG A 79 9.00 12.46 -9.23
CA ARG A 79 7.94 12.41 -8.25
C ARG A 79 7.74 11.00 -7.72
N TYR A 80 7.63 10.87 -6.41
CA TYR A 80 7.41 9.61 -5.72
C TYR A 80 6.28 9.78 -4.71
N SER A 81 5.18 9.06 -4.91
CA SER A 81 4.00 9.12 -4.04
C SER A 81 3.82 7.81 -3.30
N ILE A 82 3.79 7.88 -1.98
CA ILE A 82 3.59 6.75 -1.09
C ILE A 82 2.18 6.85 -0.51
N PHE A 83 1.37 5.81 -0.69
CA PHE A 83 0.02 5.73 -0.14
C PHE A 83 0.02 4.77 1.05
N ARG A 84 -0.34 5.28 2.24
CA ARG A 84 -0.45 4.50 3.48
C ARG A 84 -1.91 4.36 3.94
N PRO A 85 -2.73 3.55 3.25
CA PRO A 85 -4.11 3.29 3.64
C PRO A 85 -4.18 2.51 4.96
N ALA A 86 -5.29 2.66 5.68
CA ALA A 86 -5.70 1.73 6.73
C ALA A 86 -6.22 0.41 6.11
N VAL A 87 -6.89 -0.44 6.89
CA VAL A 87 -7.36 -1.75 6.40
C VAL A 87 -8.33 -1.57 5.24
N LEU A 88 -8.07 -2.25 4.13
CA LEU A 88 -8.91 -2.15 2.95
C LEU A 88 -10.25 -2.87 3.21
N MET A 89 -11.37 -2.15 3.06
CA MET A 89 -12.69 -2.76 3.03
C MET A 89 -12.94 -3.33 1.64
N VAL A 90 -13.20 -4.63 1.58
CA VAL A 90 -13.59 -5.33 0.35
C VAL A 90 -14.89 -6.05 0.61
N ASP A 91 -15.97 -5.65 -0.07
CA ASP A 91 -17.16 -6.48 -0.19
C ASP A 91 -16.83 -7.63 -1.14
N ARG A 92 -16.41 -8.77 -0.59
CA ARG A 92 -16.24 -10.01 -1.35
C ARG A 92 -17.47 -10.90 -1.14
N GLN A 93 -17.96 -11.51 -2.22
CA GLN A 93 -18.92 -12.63 -2.14
C GLN A 93 -18.26 -13.97 -1.75
N GLU A 94 -16.93 -14.07 -1.74
CA GLU A 94 -16.26 -15.28 -1.25
C GLU A 94 -16.17 -15.27 0.28
N SER A 95 -17.18 -15.84 0.94
CA SER A 95 -17.08 -16.27 2.33
C SER A 95 -16.16 -17.48 2.41
N ARG A 96 -14.87 -17.23 2.67
CA ARG A 96 -13.95 -18.33 3.01
C ARG A 96 -14.20 -18.73 4.46
N PRO A 97 -14.28 -20.03 4.81
CA PRO A 97 -14.47 -20.50 6.18
C PRO A 97 -13.44 -19.95 7.20
N THR A 98 -12.27 -19.54 6.70
CA THR A 98 -11.19 -18.89 7.46
C THR A 98 -11.48 -17.45 7.89
N GLU A 99 -12.45 -16.78 7.27
CA GLU A 99 -12.92 -15.45 7.66
C GLU A 99 -13.58 -15.47 9.05
N TRP A 100 -14.20 -16.60 9.44
CA TRP A 100 -14.79 -16.74 10.77
C TRP A 100 -13.73 -16.81 11.89
N LEU A 101 -12.62 -17.52 11.65
CA LEU A 101 -11.54 -17.65 12.62
C LEU A 101 -10.68 -16.39 12.71
N ALA A 102 -10.40 -15.75 11.56
CA ALA A 102 -9.76 -14.43 11.51
C ALA A 102 -10.62 -13.37 12.20
N ARG A 103 -11.94 -13.35 11.96
CA ARG A 103 -12.88 -12.48 12.70
C ARG A 103 -12.85 -12.74 14.19
N LYS A 104 -12.72 -13.98 14.67
CA LYS A 104 -12.73 -14.29 16.11
C LYS A 104 -11.43 -13.89 16.82
N ILE A 105 -10.30 -13.92 16.12
CA ILE A 105 -8.98 -13.55 16.65
C ILE A 105 -8.75 -12.02 16.53
N LEU A 106 -9.27 -11.37 15.48
CA LEU A 106 -9.16 -9.93 15.25
C LEU A 106 -10.34 -9.10 15.81
N ALA A 107 -11.46 -9.73 16.19
CA ALA A 107 -12.63 -9.08 16.80
C ALA A 107 -12.31 -8.21 18.03
N PRO A 108 -11.41 -8.61 18.96
CA PRO A 108 -11.07 -7.77 20.10
C PRO A 108 -10.37 -6.46 19.69
N LEU A 109 -9.69 -6.46 18.54
CA LEU A 109 -8.92 -5.33 18.02
C LEU A 109 -9.79 -4.40 17.15
N SER A 110 -10.79 -4.95 16.46
CA SER A 110 -11.69 -4.20 15.57
C SER A 110 -12.76 -3.36 16.28
N VAL A 111 -12.97 -3.55 17.59
CA VAL A 111 -13.96 -2.80 18.38
C VAL A 111 -13.44 -1.40 18.79
N VAL A 112 -12.13 -1.15 18.73
CA VAL A 112 -11.53 0.03 19.38
C VAL A 112 -11.39 1.25 18.46
N PHE A 113 -11.39 1.13 17.12
CA PHE A 113 -11.00 2.25 16.22
C PHE A 113 -11.73 2.34 14.84
N PRO A 114 -13.07 2.43 14.77
CA PRO A 114 -13.85 2.20 13.54
C PRO A 114 -13.53 3.12 12.35
N THR A 115 -13.04 4.35 12.58
CA THR A 115 -12.70 5.31 11.51
C THR A 115 -11.20 5.47 11.25
N ALA A 116 -10.35 4.91 12.13
CA ALA A 116 -8.90 4.86 11.94
C ALA A 116 -8.45 3.52 11.32
N MET A 117 -9.36 2.55 11.26
CA MET A 117 -9.05 1.18 10.87
C MET A 117 -9.37 0.84 9.43
N SER A 118 -10.19 1.59 8.68
CA SER A 118 -10.56 1.12 7.34
C SER A 118 -10.84 2.15 6.27
N ILE A 119 -10.63 1.77 5.00
CA ILE A 119 -10.88 2.60 3.81
C ILE A 119 -11.37 1.73 2.65
N PRO A 120 -12.39 2.16 1.87
CA PRO A 120 -12.81 1.44 0.67
C PRO A 120 -11.70 1.40 -0.39
N ILE A 121 -11.51 0.25 -1.05
CA ILE A 121 -10.54 0.13 -2.15
C ILE A 121 -10.82 1.16 -3.26
N THR A 122 -12.09 1.42 -3.54
CA THR A 122 -12.51 2.42 -4.53
C THR A 122 -11.99 3.82 -4.18
N SER A 123 -11.98 4.20 -2.90
CA SER A 123 -11.44 5.48 -2.45
C SER A 123 -9.92 5.55 -2.63
N VAL A 124 -9.20 4.46 -2.32
CA VAL A 124 -7.74 4.38 -2.53
C VAL A 124 -7.39 4.50 -4.01
N ALA A 125 -8.06 3.72 -4.87
CA ALA A 125 -7.83 3.76 -6.31
C ALA A 125 -8.09 5.15 -6.90
N ARG A 126 -9.20 5.79 -6.51
CA ARG A 126 -9.51 7.17 -6.91
C ARG A 126 -8.43 8.15 -6.45
N ALA A 127 -8.01 8.06 -5.20
CA ALA A 127 -6.96 8.92 -4.67
C ALA A 127 -5.65 8.77 -5.45
N MET A 128 -5.24 7.54 -5.79
CA MET A 128 -4.02 7.31 -6.58
C MET A 128 -4.12 7.92 -7.98
N VAL A 129 -5.25 7.76 -8.66
CA VAL A 129 -5.48 8.34 -9.99
C VAL A 129 -5.49 9.87 -9.92
N ILE A 130 -6.22 10.46 -8.98
CA ILE A 130 -6.30 11.91 -8.81
C ILE A 130 -4.93 12.49 -8.48
N ASN A 131 -4.19 11.87 -7.55
CA ASN A 131 -2.87 12.34 -7.17
C ASN A 131 -1.92 12.37 -8.36
N THR A 132 -2.04 11.41 -9.28
CA THR A 132 -1.26 11.35 -10.53
C THR A 132 -1.57 12.52 -11.47
N LEU A 133 -2.80 13.04 -11.46
CA LEU A 133 -3.24 14.14 -12.33
C LEU A 133 -2.96 15.52 -11.74
N ILE A 134 -2.88 15.64 -10.42
CA ILE A 134 -2.58 16.90 -9.73
C ILE A 134 -1.09 17.17 -9.83
N LYS A 135 -0.70 18.40 -10.17
CA LYS A 135 0.71 18.83 -10.08
C LYS A 135 1.11 18.99 -8.62
N SER A 136 2.24 18.41 -8.26
CA SER A 136 2.86 18.55 -6.95
C SER A 136 4.28 19.07 -7.16
N ASP A 137 4.69 20.05 -6.38
CA ASP A 137 6.05 20.59 -6.39
C ASP A 137 6.99 19.76 -5.48
N LYS A 138 6.48 18.68 -4.88
CA LYS A 138 7.25 17.80 -4.00
C LYS A 138 7.74 16.58 -4.78
N ASN A 139 9.04 16.31 -4.65
CA ASN A 139 9.66 15.11 -5.21
C ASN A 139 9.19 13.84 -4.49
N VAL A 140 8.90 13.93 -3.18
CA VAL A 140 8.40 12.82 -2.37
C VAL A 140 7.16 13.27 -1.59
N GLU A 141 6.10 12.48 -1.65
CA GLU A 141 4.86 12.73 -0.94
C GLU A 141 4.32 11.46 -0.28
N ILE A 142 3.95 11.57 1.00
CA ILE A 142 3.34 10.48 1.77
C ILE A 142 1.90 10.88 2.05
N LEU A 143 0.96 10.09 1.54
CA LEU A 143 -0.46 10.24 1.78
C LEU A 143 -0.90 9.22 2.83
N GLU A 144 -1.08 9.69 4.06
CA GLU A 144 -1.68 8.90 5.14
C GLU A 144 -3.19 8.69 4.90
N ASN A 145 -3.78 7.70 5.58
CA ASN A 145 -5.17 7.27 5.37
C ASN A 145 -6.19 8.43 5.27
N LYS A 146 -6.07 9.47 6.09
CA LYS A 146 -6.96 10.64 6.04
C LYS A 146 -6.86 11.38 4.70
N ALA A 147 -5.64 11.65 4.23
CA ALA A 147 -5.41 12.33 2.96
C ALA A 147 -5.92 11.50 1.78
N ILE A 148 -5.72 10.18 1.82
CA ILE A 148 -6.26 9.25 0.81
C ILE A 148 -7.79 9.33 0.77
N TYR A 149 -8.44 9.27 1.94
CA TYR A 149 -9.90 9.33 2.04
C TYR A 149 -10.46 10.66 1.54
N ASP A 150 -9.86 11.78 1.96
CA ASP A 150 -10.26 13.12 1.54
C ASP A 150 -10.14 13.27 0.01
N LEU A 151 -9.02 12.80 -0.57
CA LEU A 151 -8.79 12.86 -2.01
C LEU A 151 -9.77 11.97 -2.78
N GLY A 152 -10.04 10.76 -2.29
CA GLY A 152 -10.99 9.83 -2.90
C GLY A 152 -12.44 10.33 -2.89
N LYS A 153 -12.83 11.13 -1.88
CA LYS A 153 -14.17 11.73 -1.76
C LYS A 153 -14.42 12.90 -2.70
N VAL A 154 -13.40 13.66 -3.09
CA VAL A 154 -13.56 14.78 -4.03
C VAL A 154 -14.14 14.30 -5.35
N ALA A 155 -13.88 13.05 -5.76
CA ALA A 155 -14.43 12.44 -6.97
C ALA A 155 -15.83 11.80 -6.83
N GLU A 156 -16.49 11.87 -5.67
CA GLU A 156 -17.90 11.44 -5.52
C GLU A 156 -18.91 12.55 -5.84
N LYS A 157 -18.46 13.81 -5.91
CA LYS A 157 -19.29 14.95 -6.31
C LYS A 157 -19.17 15.21 -7.80
#